data_AF-A0A3M1JX95-F1
#
_entry.id   AF-A0A3M1JX95-F1
#
_cell.length_a   1.000
_cell.length_b   1.000
_cell.length_c   1.000
_cell.angle_alpha   90.00
_cell.angle_beta   90.00
_cell.angle_gamma   90.00
#
_symmetry.space_group_name_H-M   'P 1'
#
loop_
_entity.id
_entity.type
_entity.pdbx_description
1 polymer ?
#
loop_
_entity_poly.entity_id
_entity_poly.type
_entity_poly.pdbx_seq_one_letter_code
_entity_poly.pdbx_strand_id
1 'polypeptide(L)'
;AEDYQENFLKKGFDAKWLEVAGVEGDKLVEVVSESVCDGQVCDWVIRNVKVSVRDKEQFREHVINYGREGDELRAKLQQRKEESGMADRDDIQCFVDYIDADEGRI
;
A
#
# COMPACT_ATOMS: atom_id res chain seq x y z
N ALA A 1 18.55 9.21 1.09
CA ALA A 1 17.37 8.53 0.50
C ALA A 1 17.77 7.08 0.24
N GLU A 2 17.74 6.25 1.27
CA GLU A 2 18.06 4.80 1.20
C GLU A 2 17.01 3.95 1.96
N ASP A 3 15.96 4.55 2.51
CA ASP A 3 15.20 3.95 3.62
C ASP A 3 13.98 3.09 3.18
N TYR A 4 13.70 3.00 1.87
CA TYR A 4 12.51 2.33 1.35
C TYR A 4 12.75 0.93 0.75
N GLN A 5 14.01 0.54 0.52
CA GLN A 5 14.31 -0.69 -0.23
C GLN A 5 14.03 -1.99 0.54
N GLU A 6 14.15 -2.01 1.87
CA GLU A 6 13.99 -3.27 2.63
C GLU A 6 12.54 -3.75 2.66
N ASN A 7 11.57 -2.83 2.63
CA ASN A 7 10.14 -3.17 2.69
C ASN A 7 9.55 -3.45 1.30
N PHE A 8 10.17 -2.94 0.24
CA PHE A 8 9.69 -3.03 -1.13
C PHE A 8 9.36 -4.48 -1.53
N LEU A 9 8.09 -4.71 -1.86
CA LEU A 9 7.46 -5.96 -2.28
C LEU A 9 7.41 -7.06 -1.21
N LYS A 10 7.90 -6.80 0.01
CA LYS A 10 8.08 -7.81 1.05
C LYS A 10 7.28 -7.54 2.31
N LYS A 11 6.87 -6.29 2.57
CA LYS A 11 6.14 -5.93 3.80
C LYS A 11 5.16 -4.78 3.56
N GLY A 12 3.99 -4.91 4.17
CA GLY A 12 2.98 -3.86 4.16
C GLY A 12 2.02 -4.02 2.98
N PHE A 13 1.60 -2.90 2.38
CA PHE A 13 0.56 -2.90 1.37
C PHE A 13 0.97 -3.59 0.06
N ASP A 14 2.25 -3.48 -0.32
CA ASP A 14 2.78 -4.12 -1.52
C ASP A 14 2.75 -5.67 -1.40
N ALA A 15 3.24 -6.22 -0.29
CA ALA A 15 3.20 -7.64 -0.01
C ALA A 15 1.77 -8.17 0.05
N LYS A 16 0.85 -7.41 0.68
CA LYS A 16 -0.56 -7.80 0.73
C LYS A 16 -1.20 -7.78 -0.66
N TRP A 17 -0.88 -6.79 -1.48
CA TRP A 17 -1.37 -6.71 -2.86
C TRP A 17 -0.85 -7.89 -3.68
N LEU A 18 0.44 -8.22 -3.59
CA LEU A 18 1.08 -9.35 -4.29
C LEU A 18 0.46 -10.70 -3.87
N GLU A 19 0.26 -10.90 -2.56
CA GLU A 19 -0.41 -12.08 -2.00
C GLU A 19 -1.81 -12.25 -2.59
N VAL A 20 -2.63 -11.19 -2.55
CA VAL A 20 -4.01 -11.24 -3.06
C VAL A 20 -4.05 -11.39 -4.57
N ALA A 21 -3.13 -10.73 -5.29
CA ALA A 21 -3.02 -10.81 -6.74
C ALA A 21 -2.49 -12.16 -7.24
N GLY A 22 -1.84 -12.95 -6.37
CA GLY A 22 -1.14 -14.17 -6.75
C GLY A 22 0.04 -13.88 -7.69
N VAL A 23 0.74 -12.76 -7.45
CA VAL A 23 1.85 -12.28 -8.29
C VAL A 23 3.13 -12.25 -7.47
N GLU A 24 4.20 -12.82 -8.01
CA GLU A 24 5.54 -12.70 -7.42
C GLU A 24 6.07 -11.27 -7.63
N GLY A 25 6.71 -10.70 -6.60
CA GLY A 25 7.23 -9.33 -6.64
C GLY A 25 8.16 -9.07 -7.83
N ASP A 26 9.12 -9.97 -8.07
CA ASP A 26 10.06 -9.86 -9.19
C ASP A 26 9.36 -9.86 -10.55
N LYS A 27 8.22 -10.57 -10.68
CA LYS A 27 7.45 -10.58 -11.91
C LYS A 27 6.77 -9.23 -12.15
N LEU A 28 6.26 -8.59 -11.11
CA LEU A 28 5.70 -7.25 -11.22
C LEU A 28 6.78 -6.22 -11.60
N VAL A 29 7.98 -6.33 -11.01
CA VAL A 29 9.13 -5.47 -11.36
C VAL A 29 9.52 -5.63 -12.83
N GLU A 30 9.60 -6.86 -13.33
CA GLU A 30 9.87 -7.15 -14.75
C GLU A 30 8.83 -6.47 -15.64
N VAL A 31 7.54 -6.65 -15.36
CA VAL A 31 6.44 -6.07 -16.15
C VAL A 31 6.52 -4.55 -16.17
N VAL A 32 6.78 -3.91 -15.04
CA VAL A 32 6.91 -2.45 -14.95
C VAL A 32 8.15 -1.97 -15.71
N SER A 33 9.28 -2.67 -15.58
CA SER A 33 10.55 -2.30 -16.23
C SER A 33 10.49 -2.41 -17.75
N GLU A 34 9.68 -3.33 -18.27
CA GLU A 34 9.45 -3.52 -19.71
C GLU A 34 8.31 -2.65 -20.27
N SER A 35 7.53 -2.01 -19.40
CA SER A 35 6.42 -1.15 -19.79
C SER A 35 6.89 0.29 -20.05
N VAL A 36 6.32 0.89 -21.08
CA VAL A 36 6.56 2.30 -21.47
C VAL A 36 5.60 3.23 -20.73
N CYS A 37 4.45 2.73 -20.28
CA CYS A 37 3.47 3.52 -19.55
C CYS A 37 2.62 2.65 -18.60
N ASP A 38 1.97 3.32 -17.63
CA ASP A 38 1.07 2.69 -16.67
C ASP A 38 -0.06 1.90 -17.35
N GLY A 39 -0.52 2.40 -18.51
CA GLY A 39 -1.56 1.73 -19.30
C GLY A 39 -1.18 0.29 -19.66
N GLN A 40 0.09 0.02 -19.98
CA GLN A 40 0.57 -1.34 -20.29
C GLN A 40 0.63 -2.24 -19.04
N VAL A 41 1.00 -1.67 -17.89
CA VAL A 41 0.99 -2.39 -16.60
C VAL A 41 -0.45 -2.76 -16.22
N CYS A 42 -1.39 -1.81 -16.31
CA CYS A 42 -2.81 -2.06 -16.05
C CYS A 42 -3.37 -3.17 -16.95
N ASP A 43 -3.02 -3.11 -18.23
CA ASP A 43 -3.39 -4.10 -19.24
C ASP A 43 -2.86 -5.50 -18.90
N TRP A 44 -1.63 -5.58 -18.41
CA TRP A 44 -1.05 -6.84 -17.95
C TRP A 44 -1.78 -7.36 -16.71
N VAL A 45 -2.07 -6.51 -15.73
CA VAL A 45 -2.81 -6.88 -14.51
C VAL A 45 -4.20 -7.43 -14.87
N ILE A 46 -4.95 -6.75 -15.73
CA ILE A 46 -6.29 -7.20 -16.17
C ILE A 46 -6.23 -8.60 -16.82
N ARG A 47 -5.21 -8.85 -17.63
CA ARG A 47 -5.06 -10.12 -18.34
C ARG A 47 -4.61 -11.26 -17.43
N ASN A 48 -3.70 -11.01 -16.48
CA ASN A 48 -3.01 -12.06 -15.72
C ASN A 48 -3.51 -12.25 -14.29
N VAL A 49 -3.98 -11.19 -13.63
CA VAL A 49 -4.43 -11.24 -12.23
C VAL A 49 -5.90 -11.66 -12.17
N LYS A 50 -6.16 -12.85 -11.61
CA LYS A 50 -7.51 -13.45 -11.49
C LYS A 50 -7.92 -13.53 -10.03
N VAL A 51 -8.49 -12.43 -9.55
CA VAL A 51 -8.93 -12.27 -8.16
C VAL A 51 -10.45 -12.11 -8.12
N SER A 52 -11.10 -12.80 -7.17
CA SER A 52 -12.55 -12.70 -7.00
C SER A 52 -12.96 -11.29 -6.55
N VAL A 53 -14.21 -10.90 -6.81
CA VAL A 53 -14.74 -9.62 -6.31
C VAL A 53 -14.61 -9.53 -4.79
N ARG A 54 -14.93 -10.63 -4.11
CA ARG A 54 -14.84 -10.75 -2.65
C ARG A 54 -13.42 -10.52 -2.12
N ASP A 55 -12.39 -11.00 -2.82
CA ASP A 55 -11.00 -10.82 -2.36
C ASP A 55 -10.50 -9.40 -2.63
N LYS A 56 -10.97 -8.75 -3.71
CA LYS A 56 -10.73 -7.32 -3.95
C LYS A 56 -11.36 -6.45 -2.87
N GLU A 57 -12.58 -6.78 -2.46
CA GLU A 57 -13.28 -6.09 -1.36
C GLU A 57 -12.53 -6.28 -0.04
N GLN A 58 -12.14 -7.51 0.30
CA GLN A 58 -11.34 -7.76 1.51
C GLN A 58 -10.00 -7.03 1.50
N PHE A 59 -9.32 -6.97 0.35
CA PHE A 59 -8.08 -6.19 0.24
C PHE A 59 -8.34 -4.70 0.46
N ARG A 60 -9.40 -4.14 -0.15
CA ARG A 60 -9.78 -2.74 0.06
C ARG A 60 -10.07 -2.45 1.53
N GLU A 61 -10.89 -3.29 2.17
CA GLU A 61 -11.22 -3.15 3.60
C GLU A 61 -9.97 -3.26 4.47
N HIS A 62 -9.04 -4.16 4.14
CA HIS A 62 -7.76 -4.24 4.83
C HIS A 62 -6.98 -2.92 4.72
N VAL A 63 -6.83 -2.35 3.53
CA VAL A 63 -6.06 -1.12 3.30
C VAL A 63 -6.65 0.07 4.06
N ILE A 64 -7.97 0.31 3.96
CA ILE A 64 -8.62 1.49 4.57
C ILE A 64 -8.74 1.40 6.10
N ASN A 65 -8.66 0.19 6.66
CA ASN A 65 -8.70 -0.05 8.11
C ASN A 65 -7.32 -0.28 8.73
N TYR A 66 -6.26 -0.40 7.92
CA TYR A 66 -4.91 -0.64 8.43
C TYR A 66 -4.40 0.55 9.25
N GLY A 67 -4.20 0.34 10.56
CA GLY A 67 -3.87 1.41 11.51
C GLY A 67 -5.05 1.88 12.36
N ARG A 68 -6.30 1.57 11.99
CA ARG A 68 -7.49 1.82 12.82
C ARG A 68 -7.63 0.78 13.92
N GLU A 69 -7.30 -0.46 13.58
CA GLU A 69 -7.44 -1.64 14.44
C GLU A 69 -6.10 -2.05 15.04
N GLY A 70 -6.14 -2.53 16.28
CA GLY A 70 -4.95 -2.96 17.04
C GLY A 70 -4.20 -1.80 17.71
N ASP A 71 -3.91 -1.96 19.00
CA ASP A 71 -3.19 -0.94 19.79
C ASP A 71 -1.80 -0.66 19.25
N GLU A 72 -1.08 -1.70 18.81
CA GLU A 72 0.27 -1.57 18.26
C GLU A 72 0.31 -0.76 16.96
N LEU A 73 -0.64 -1.00 16.05
CA LEU A 73 -0.71 -0.28 14.79
C LEU A 73 -1.15 1.18 14.99
N ARG A 74 -2.08 1.43 15.93
CA ARG A 74 -2.45 2.80 16.33
C ARG A 74 -1.28 3.55 16.94
N ALA A 75 -0.53 2.92 17.83
CA ALA A 75 0.67 3.53 18.42
C ALA A 75 1.72 3.83 17.36
N LYS A 76 1.93 2.91 16.40
CA LYS A 76 2.85 3.12 15.28
C LYS A 76 2.39 4.26 14.35
N LEU A 77 1.09 4.37 14.08
CA LEU A 77 0.53 5.47 13.30
C LEU A 77 0.77 6.81 14.00
N GLN A 78 0.50 6.88 15.31
CA GLN A 78 0.74 8.07 16.11
C GLN A 78 2.22 8.47 16.13
N GLN A 79 3.12 7.50 16.29
CA GLN A 79 4.56 7.73 16.19
C GLN A 79 4.93 8.36 14.84
N ARG A 80 4.42 7.83 13.72
CA ARG A 80 4.70 8.37 12.38
C ARG A 80 4.16 9.79 12.20
N LYS A 81 2.97 10.09 12.74
CA LYS A 81 2.42 11.44 12.78
C LYS A 81 3.33 12.40 13.56
N GLU A 82 3.86 11.98 14.70
CA GLU A 82 4.79 12.80 15.49
C GLU A 82 6.11 13.07 14.76
N GLU A 83 6.69 12.04 14.14
CA GLU A 83 7.95 12.13 13.37
C GLU A 83 7.84 13.07 12.15
N SER A 84 6.65 13.18 11.57
CA SER A 84 6.35 14.02 10.41
C SER A 84 5.75 15.39 10.75
N GLY A 85 5.57 15.71 12.04
CA GLY A 85 4.99 16.98 12.48
C GLY A 85 3.47 17.10 12.27
N MET A 86 2.78 15.96 12.15
CA MET A 86 1.33 15.83 11.96
C MET A 86 0.62 15.27 13.21
N ALA A 87 1.22 15.41 14.40
CA ALA A 87 0.70 14.82 15.63
C ALA A 87 -0.75 15.22 15.94
N ASP A 88 -1.13 16.44 15.60
CA ASP A 88 -2.43 17.07 15.82
C ASP A 88 -3.44 16.87 14.67
N ARG A 89 -3.06 16.16 13.60
CA ARG A 89 -3.96 15.81 12.48
C ARG A 89 -4.90 14.67 12.87
N ASP A 90 -6.00 15.01 13.52
CA ASP A 90 -7.03 14.04 13.93
C ASP A 90 -7.81 13.44 12.75
N ASP A 91 -7.75 14.05 11.57
CA ASP A 91 -8.33 13.49 10.35
C ASP A 91 -7.53 12.31 9.79
N ILE A 92 -6.25 12.17 10.15
CA ILE A 92 -5.41 11.02 9.80
C ILE A 92 -5.74 9.86 10.74
N GLN A 93 -6.53 8.91 10.24
CA GLN A 93 -7.08 7.81 11.04
C GLN A 93 -6.49 6.44 10.68
N CYS A 94 -5.84 6.31 9.52
CA CYS A 94 -5.19 5.07 9.08
C CYS A 94 -3.90 5.37 8.30
N PHE A 95 -3.14 4.32 7.97
CA PHE A 95 -1.86 4.50 7.27
C PHE A 95 -2.00 5.05 5.85
N VAL A 96 -3.11 4.79 5.15
CA VAL A 96 -3.32 5.40 3.83
C VAL A 96 -3.63 6.90 3.95
N ASP A 97 -4.42 7.32 4.95
CA ASP A 97 -4.62 8.75 5.25
C ASP A 97 -3.28 9.44 5.56
N TYR A 98 -2.41 8.76 6.32
CA TYR A 98 -1.07 9.27 6.65
C TYR A 98 -0.20 9.45 5.40
N ILE A 99 -0.17 8.46 4.51
CA ILE A 99 0.61 8.54 3.26
C ILE A 99 0.07 9.67 2.38
N ASP A 100 -1.24 9.79 2.25
CA ASP A 100 -1.84 10.88 1.46
C ASP A 100 -1.51 12.26 2.04
N ALA A 101 -1.50 12.41 3.37
CA ALA A 101 -1.11 13.66 4.02
C ALA A 101 0.39 13.96 3.87
N ASP A 102 1.25 12.96 4.05
CA ASP A 102 2.71 13.07 3.88
C ASP A 102 3.10 13.44 2.44
N GLU A 103 2.35 12.93 1.46
CA GLU A 103 2.51 13.25 0.03
C GLU A 103 1.77 14.54 -0.40
N GLY A 104 1.15 15.26 0.55
CA GLY A 104 0.51 16.55 0.33
C GLY A 104 -0.80 16.51 -0.47
N ARG A 105 -1.50 15.38 -0.46
CA ARG A 105 -2.79 15.21 -1.15
C ARG A 105 -3.98 15.67 -0.30
N ILE A 106 -3.84 15.70 1.02
CA ILE A 106 -4.86 16.13 2.00
C ILE A 106 -4.27 16.93 3.16
#